data_AF-A0A1B3X7B5-F1
#
_entry.id   AF-A0A1B3X7B5-F1
#
_cell.length_a   1.000
_cell.length_b   1.000
_cell.length_c   1.000
_cell.angle_alpha   90.00
_cell.angle_beta   90.00
_cell.angle_gamma   90.00
#
_symmetry.space_group_name_H-M   'P 1'
#
loop_
_entity.id
_entity.type
_entity.pdbx_description
1 polymer ?
#
loop_
_entity_poly.entity_id
_entity_poly.type
_entity_poly.pdbx_seq_one_letter_code
_entity_poly.pdbx_strand_id
1 'polypeptide(L)'
;MSNIQDSNMQVTEERIRQHPRNVLEHGAGIVGTSVMQDPNLHVIAKTIYSYLCAYGDTDCLPRDQICYDLNINKNTYAKYMKQLVDCGYITRIQTRDENNNFYRNIYEINSEV
;
A
#
# COMPACT_ATOMS: atom_id res chain seq x y z
N MET A 1 32.75 43.38 -20.54
CA MET A 1 32.48 43.12 -19.11
C MET A 1 31.00 42.84 -18.95
N SER A 2 30.61 41.58 -18.77
CA SER A 2 29.41 41.17 -18.02
C SER A 2 29.40 39.64 -17.97
N ASN A 3 30.15 39.10 -17.00
CA ASN A 3 29.98 37.73 -16.53
C ASN A 3 28.63 37.66 -15.82
N ILE A 4 27.64 37.05 -16.46
CA ILE A 4 26.50 36.50 -15.74
C ILE A 4 27.01 35.16 -15.21
N GLN A 5 27.37 35.14 -13.93
CA GLN A 5 27.57 33.88 -13.20
C GLN A 5 26.21 33.21 -13.14
N ASP A 6 26.00 32.22 -14.01
CA ASP A 6 24.96 31.24 -13.84
C ASP A 6 25.16 30.63 -12.45
N SER A 7 24.20 30.91 -11.57
CA SER A 7 24.15 30.35 -10.24
C SER A 7 24.12 28.84 -10.39
N ASN A 8 25.20 28.18 -9.92
CA ASN A 8 25.27 26.75 -9.72
C ASN A 8 24.20 26.34 -8.69
N MET A 9 22.96 26.19 -9.16
CA MET A 9 21.89 25.50 -8.45
C MET A 9 22.30 24.03 -8.43
N GLN A 10 22.95 23.61 -7.34
CA GLN A 10 23.16 22.18 -7.07
C GLN A 10 21.77 21.57 -6.82
N VAL A 11 21.14 21.08 -7.90
CA VAL A 11 19.99 20.20 -7.79
C VAL A 11 20.51 18.94 -7.12
N THR A 12 20.30 18.84 -5.82
CA THR A 12 20.57 17.61 -5.08
C THR A 12 19.54 16.62 -5.59
N GLU A 13 19.92 15.76 -6.53
CA GLU A 13 19.01 14.71 -7.01
C GLU A 13 18.68 13.78 -5.85
N GLU A 14 17.49 13.95 -5.28
CA GLU A 14 16.93 13.05 -4.29
C GLU A 14 16.77 11.67 -4.94
N ARG A 15 17.59 10.71 -4.53
CA ARG A 15 17.56 9.34 -5.03
C ARG A 15 17.50 8.34 -3.88
N ILE A 16 16.70 7.29 -4.05
CA ILE A 16 16.66 6.17 -3.11
C ILE A 16 17.91 5.30 -3.32
N ARG A 17 18.64 5.00 -2.25
CA ARG A 17 19.77 4.06 -2.26
C ARG A 17 19.37 2.82 -1.47
N GLN A 18 19.65 1.63 -2.01
CA GLN A 18 19.41 0.37 -1.32
C GLN A 18 20.74 -0.25 -0.87
N HIS A 19 20.76 -0.81 0.34
CA HIS A 19 21.91 -1.52 0.87
C HIS A 19 21.90 -2.99 0.38
N PRO A 20 23.05 -3.66 0.15
CA PRO A 20 23.09 -5.04 -0.37
C PRO A 20 22.34 -6.08 0.49
N ARG A 21 22.30 -5.87 1.81
CA ARG A 21 21.35 -6.54 2.72
C ARG A 21 20.38 -5.50 3.22
N ASN A 22 19.09 -5.69 2.97
CA ASN A 22 18.08 -4.72 3.35
C ASN A 22 16.75 -5.43 3.66
N VAL A 23 15.86 -4.71 4.33
CA VAL A 23 14.58 -5.24 4.82
C VAL A 23 13.63 -5.72 3.71
N LEU A 24 13.88 -5.36 2.46
CA LEU A 24 13.08 -5.84 1.32
C LEU A 24 13.34 -7.31 1.02
N GLU A 25 14.41 -7.91 1.55
CA GLU A 25 14.70 -9.35 1.39
C GLU A 25 13.62 -10.27 2.00
N HIS A 26 12.71 -9.72 2.82
CA HIS A 26 11.58 -10.43 3.44
C HIS A 26 10.22 -10.02 2.87
N GLY A 27 10.17 -9.07 1.93
CA GLY A 27 8.93 -8.64 1.26
C GLY A 27 8.83 -9.24 -0.14
N ALA A 28 7.62 -9.64 -0.55
CA ALA A 28 7.41 -10.31 -1.83
C ALA A 28 6.87 -9.39 -2.95
N GLY A 29 6.27 -8.23 -2.64
CA GLY A 29 5.54 -7.45 -3.64
C GLY A 29 6.05 -6.04 -3.91
N ILE A 30 5.81 -5.63 -5.15
CA ILE A 30 6.04 -4.28 -5.67
C ILE A 30 4.80 -3.44 -5.34
N VAL A 31 5.01 -2.24 -4.79
CA VAL A 31 3.93 -1.29 -4.51
C VAL A 31 3.69 -0.41 -5.74
N GLY A 32 2.45 -0.37 -6.24
CA GLY A 32 2.07 0.50 -7.35
C GLY A 32 2.29 1.99 -7.04
N THR A 33 3.10 2.66 -7.86
CA THR A 33 3.41 4.09 -7.67
C THR A 33 2.19 4.96 -7.83
N SER A 34 1.22 4.58 -8.66
CA SER A 34 -0.05 5.29 -8.84
C SER A 34 -0.80 5.46 -7.52
N VAL A 35 -0.93 4.39 -6.72
CA VAL A 35 -1.58 4.43 -5.39
C VAL A 35 -0.79 5.33 -4.43
N MET A 36 0.54 5.26 -4.47
CA MET A 36 1.39 6.07 -3.60
C MET A 36 1.36 7.56 -4.00
N GLN A 37 1.13 7.87 -5.28
CA GLN A 37 1.09 9.22 -5.83
C GLN A 37 -0.31 9.84 -5.83
N ASP A 38 -1.38 9.05 -5.68
CA ASP A 38 -2.76 9.55 -5.66
C ASP A 38 -2.98 10.52 -4.47
N PRO A 39 -3.22 11.82 -4.69
CA PRO A 39 -3.40 12.79 -3.62
C PRO A 39 -4.75 12.66 -2.91
N ASN A 40 -5.72 11.96 -3.50
CA ASN A 40 -7.06 11.76 -2.92
C ASN A 40 -7.06 10.62 -1.91
N LEU A 41 -6.10 9.70 -1.98
CA LEU A 41 -5.96 8.63 -1.01
C LEU A 41 -5.35 9.12 0.29
N HIS A 42 -6.00 8.73 1.39
CA HIS A 42 -5.46 8.98 2.71
C HIS A 42 -4.21 8.13 2.96
N VAL A 43 -3.26 8.65 3.75
CA VAL A 43 -1.99 7.95 4.07
C VAL A 43 -2.21 6.53 4.63
N ILE A 44 -3.25 6.33 5.44
CA ILE A 44 -3.60 5.01 5.98
C ILE A 44 -4.13 4.06 4.89
N ALA A 45 -4.88 4.55 3.90
CA ALA A 45 -5.32 3.72 2.77
C ALA A 45 -4.09 3.24 1.98
N LYS A 46 -3.15 4.15 1.69
CA LYS A 46 -1.86 3.80 1.06
C LYS A 46 -1.09 2.77 1.88
N THR A 47 -1.05 2.93 3.20
CA THR A 47 -0.36 1.99 4.10
C THR A 47 -0.99 0.60 4.06
N ILE A 48 -2.33 0.50 4.11
CA ILE A 48 -3.05 -0.78 3.99
C ILE A 48 -2.75 -1.44 2.64
N TYR A 49 -2.78 -0.67 1.55
CA TYR A 49 -2.44 -1.17 0.22
C TYR A 49 -1.01 -1.72 0.15
N SER A 50 -0.03 -0.93 0.60
CA SER A 50 1.39 -1.34 0.61
C SER A 50 1.61 -2.57 1.48
N TYR A 51 0.88 -2.69 2.59
CA TYR A 51 0.91 -3.87 3.44
C TYR A 51 0.43 -5.10 2.67
N LEU A 52 -0.72 -5.03 1.99
CA LEU A 52 -1.18 -6.14 1.15
C LEU A 52 -0.16 -6.52 0.07
N CYS A 53 0.44 -5.53 -0.60
CA CYS A 53 1.51 -5.77 -1.57
C CYS A 53 2.71 -6.50 -0.94
N ALA A 54 3.15 -6.11 0.25
CA ALA A 54 4.32 -6.71 0.90
C ALA A 54 4.17 -8.24 1.11
N TYR A 55 2.94 -8.71 1.32
CA TYR A 55 2.63 -10.14 1.49
C TYR A 55 2.38 -10.88 0.16
N GLY A 56 2.14 -10.17 -0.94
CA GLY A 56 1.95 -10.77 -2.27
C GLY A 56 0.76 -11.72 -2.36
N ASP A 57 0.93 -12.82 -3.09
CA ASP A 57 -0.07 -13.87 -3.24
C ASP A 57 -0.02 -14.81 -2.02
N THR A 58 -0.85 -14.52 -1.02
CA THR A 58 -0.94 -15.29 0.22
C THR A 58 -2.39 -15.69 0.51
N ASP A 59 -2.58 -16.90 1.02
CA ASP A 59 -3.89 -17.51 1.21
C ASP A 59 -4.73 -16.88 2.35
N CYS A 60 -4.12 -16.10 3.24
CA CYS A 60 -4.86 -15.53 4.36
C CYS A 60 -4.18 -14.32 5.02
N LEU A 61 -4.86 -13.17 4.99
CA LEU A 61 -4.52 -11.99 5.78
C LEU A 61 -5.71 -11.57 6.65
N PRO A 62 -5.78 -12.04 7.91
CA PRO A 62 -6.83 -11.64 8.84
C PRO A 62 -6.78 -10.12 9.07
N ARG A 63 -7.94 -9.46 9.03
CA ARG A 63 -8.07 -8.02 9.37
C ARG A 63 -7.41 -7.69 10.70
N ASP A 64 -7.59 -8.55 11.70
CA ASP A 64 -7.12 -8.29 13.05
C ASP A 64 -5.58 -8.31 13.10
N GLN A 65 -4.92 -9.13 12.28
CA GLN A 65 -3.47 -9.12 12.08
C GLN A 65 -3.02 -7.80 11.42
N ILE A 66 -3.68 -7.40 10.33
CA ILE A 66 -3.39 -6.12 9.65
C ILE A 66 -3.51 -4.94 10.63
N CYS A 67 -4.58 -4.94 11.44
CA CYS A 67 -4.81 -3.89 12.43
C CYS A 67 -3.72 -3.87 13.51
N TYR A 68 -3.29 -5.05 13.98
CA TYR A 68 -2.23 -5.19 14.97
C TYR A 68 -0.89 -4.68 14.42
N ASP A 69 -0.47 -5.15 13.24
CA ASP A 69 0.82 -4.82 12.65
C ASP A 69 0.92 -3.36 12.22
N LEU A 70 -0.17 -2.79 11.67
CA LEU A 70 -0.23 -1.38 11.31
C LEU A 70 -0.55 -0.44 12.48
N ASN A 71 -0.81 -1.01 13.67
CA ASN A 71 -1.23 -0.27 14.87
C ASN A 71 -2.42 0.67 14.61
N ILE A 72 -3.46 0.15 13.95
CA ILE A 72 -4.71 0.86 13.68
C ILE A 72 -5.91 0.10 14.26
N ASN A 73 -6.95 0.84 14.64
CA ASN A 73 -8.19 0.21 15.08
C ASN A 73 -9.04 -0.30 13.89
N LYS A 74 -10.01 -1.17 14.19
CA LYS A 74 -10.89 -1.79 13.18
C LYS A 74 -11.75 -0.78 12.41
N ASN A 75 -12.14 0.34 13.02
CA ASN A 75 -12.93 1.39 12.37
C ASN A 75 -12.08 2.17 11.36
N THR A 76 -10.85 2.51 11.73
CA THR A 76 -9.84 3.11 10.85
C THR A 76 -9.57 2.21 9.66
N TYR A 77 -9.31 0.92 9.90
CA TYR A 77 -9.16 -0.07 8.83
C TYR A 77 -10.39 -0.09 7.91
N ALA A 78 -11.60 -0.21 8.45
CA ALA A 78 -12.82 -0.33 7.65
C ALA A 78 -13.06 0.91 6.78
N LYS A 79 -12.82 2.11 7.33
CA LYS A 79 -12.95 3.39 6.62
C LYS A 79 -12.01 3.47 5.42
N TYR A 80 -10.73 3.16 5.62
CA TYR A 80 -9.72 3.33 4.57
C TYR A 80 -9.66 2.15 3.59
N MET A 81 -10.04 0.94 4.02
CA MET A 81 -10.31 -0.16 3.10
C MET A 81 -11.49 0.16 2.19
N LYS A 82 -12.57 0.75 2.72
CA LYS A 82 -13.67 1.22 1.88
C LYS A 82 -13.19 2.26 0.86
N GLN A 83 -12.33 3.20 1.24
CA GLN A 83 -11.76 4.16 0.30
C GLN A 83 -11.02 3.46 -0.86
N LEU A 84 -10.19 2.45 -0.56
CA LEU A 84 -9.48 1.69 -1.61
C LEU A 84 -10.43 0.96 -2.56
N VAL A 85 -11.53 0.40 -2.03
CA VAL A 85 -12.57 -0.26 -2.83
C VAL A 85 -13.34 0.74 -3.68
N ASP A 86 -13.75 1.86 -3.10
CA ASP A 86 -14.51 2.91 -3.80
C ASP A 86 -13.68 3.56 -4.92
N CYS A 87 -12.36 3.69 -4.72
CA CYS A 87 -11.41 4.16 -5.73
C CYS A 87 -10.98 3.07 -6.72
N GLY A 88 -11.47 1.83 -6.61
CA GLY A 88 -11.15 0.76 -7.55
C GLY A 88 -9.76 0.15 -7.41
N TYR A 89 -8.94 0.53 -6.44
CA TYR A 89 -7.59 -0.04 -6.25
C TYR A 89 -7.61 -1.47 -5.68
N ILE A 90 -8.64 -1.80 -4.89
CA ILE A 90 -8.80 -3.11 -4.24
C ILE A 90 -10.20 -3.65 -4.46
N THR A 91 -10.32 -4.91 -4.85
CA THR A 91 -11.56 -5.67 -4.70
C THR A 91 -11.49 -6.51 -3.42
N ARG A 92 -12.56 -6.49 -2.62
CA ARG A 92 -12.65 -7.27 -1.37
C ARG A 92 -13.82 -8.23 -1.42
N ILE A 93 -13.51 -9.52 -1.36
CA ILE A 93 -14.50 -10.61 -1.38
C ILE A 93 -14.57 -11.23 0.02
N GLN A 94 -15.78 -11.30 0.59
CA GLN A 94 -16.02 -12.02 1.83
C GLN A 94 -16.47 -13.44 1.51
N THR A 95 -15.67 -14.42 1.91
CA THR A 95 -16.02 -15.83 1.78
C THR A 95 -16.79 -16.33 2.99
N ARG A 96 -17.60 -17.35 2.78
CA ARG A 96 -18.39 -18.01 3.82
C ARG A 96 -18.03 -19.49 3.91
N ASP A 97 -18.17 -20.06 5.09
CA ASP A 97 -18.01 -21.50 5.31
C ASP A 97 -19.26 -22.29 4.89
N GLU A 98 -19.21 -23.61 5.02
CA GLU A 98 -20.32 -24.53 4.72
C GLU A 98 -21.59 -24.24 5.54
N ASN A 99 -21.44 -23.58 6.68
CA ASN A 99 -22.52 -23.17 7.58
C ASN A 99 -22.98 -21.72 7.34
N ASN A 100 -22.55 -21.09 6.23
CA ASN A 100 -22.85 -19.72 5.87
C ASN A 100 -22.32 -18.65 6.84
N ASN A 101 -21.37 -18.99 7.72
CA ASN A 101 -20.66 -18.04 8.59
C ASN A 101 -19.53 -17.37 7.83
N PHE A 102 -19.14 -16.17 8.28
CA PHE A 102 -17.95 -15.50 7.74
C PHE A 102 -16.70 -16.37 7.96
N TYR A 103 -15.94 -16.60 6.89
CA TYR A 103 -14.71 -17.39 6.93
C TYR A 103 -13.47 -16.50 6.81
N ARG A 104 -13.21 -15.93 5.62
CA ARG A 104 -12.06 -15.04 5.37
C ARG A 104 -12.38 -13.96 4.35
N ASN A 105 -11.57 -12.90 4.35
CA ASN A 105 -11.53 -11.94 3.23
C ASN A 105 -10.49 -12.40 2.21
N ILE A 106 -10.82 -12.26 0.93
CA ILE A 106 -9.89 -12.30 -0.19
C ILE A 106 -9.75 -10.86 -0.69
N TYR A 107 -8.51 -10.43 -0.91
CA TYR A 107 -8.19 -9.09 -1.43
C TYR A 107 -7.53 -9.26 -2.78
N GLU A 108 -8.07 -8.59 -3.79
CA GLU A 108 -7.52 -8.56 -5.13
C GLU A 108 -7.00 -7.15 -5.41
N ILE A 109 -5.75 -7.06 -5.87
CA ILE A 109 -5.15 -5.81 -6.31
C ILE A 109 -5.51 -5.60 -7.78
N ASN A 110 -6.26 -4.55 -8.07
CA ASN A 110 -6.74 -4.31 -9.43
C ASN A 110 -5.62 -3.71 -10.30
N SER A 111 -5.54 -4.17 -11.55
CA SER A 111 -4.50 -3.75 -12.52
C SER A 111 -4.86 -2.45 -13.25
N GLU A 112 -6.14 -2.07 -13.26
CA GLU A 112 -6.67 -0.89 -13.93
C GLU A 112 -7.63 -0.16 -12.98
N VAL A 113 -7.54 1.17 -12.94
CA VAL A 113 -8.37 2.08 -12.14
C VAL A 113 -8.85 3.23 -13.01
#